data_AF-A0A534MEH0-F1
#
_entry.id   AF-A0A534MEH0-F1
#
_cell.length_a   1.000
_cell.length_b   1.000
_cell.length_c   1.000
_cell.angle_alpha   90.00
_cell.angle_beta   90.00
_cell.angle_gamma   90.00
#
_symmetry.space_group_name_H-M   'P 1'
#
loop_
_entity.id
_entity.type
_entity.pdbx_description
1 polymer ?
#
loop_
_entity_poly.entity_id
_entity_poly.type
_entity_poly.pdbx_seq_one_letter_code
_entity_poly.pdbx_strand_id
1 'polypeptide(L)'
;MRYLASRVAIVGGILFFLVWVGSSLLSTAALGLGSSGLLEVLSRVAWTTDLPLFGFLGLTIFGLADHFVPLFSGRELQSPRLASMQILFSTASVVLLLALSQSAVFGRALWLIAAVWFVVQIAATWTWGKLAPRRGS
;
A
#
# COMPACT_ATOMS: atom_id res chain seq x y z
N MET A 1 16.50 1.26 12.48
CA MET A 1 15.84 1.58 11.19
C MET A 1 14.42 2.13 11.43
N ARG A 2 14.29 3.35 11.97
CA ARG A 2 13.00 3.88 12.50
C ARG A 2 11.94 4.20 11.42
N TYR A 3 12.34 4.28 10.15
CA TYR A 3 11.49 4.69 9.01
C TYR A 3 11.44 3.68 7.86
N LEU A 4 11.84 2.42 8.11
CA LEU A 4 11.91 1.44 7.03
C LEU A 4 10.52 1.16 6.42
N ALA A 5 9.50 0.90 7.25
CA ALA A 5 8.13 0.65 6.82
C ALA A 5 7.59 1.78 5.93
N SER A 6 7.66 3.02 6.42
CA SER A 6 7.23 4.21 5.68
C SER A 6 7.95 4.37 4.33
N ARG A 7 9.29 4.20 4.30
CA ARG A 7 10.06 4.28 3.05
C ARG A 7 9.66 3.20 2.05
N VAL A 8 9.53 1.96 2.51
CA VAL A 8 9.13 0.83 1.65
C VAL A 8 7.72 1.05 1.11
N ALA A 9 6.80 1.52 1.94
CA ALA A 9 5.42 1.80 1.55
C ALA A 9 5.34 2.93 0.51
N ILE A 10 6.07 4.03 0.70
CA ILE A 10 6.09 5.16 -0.25
C ILE A 10 6.73 4.74 -1.58
N VAL A 11 7.89 4.09 -1.54
CA VAL A 11 8.56 3.61 -2.76
C VAL A 11 7.68 2.60 -3.48
N GLY A 12 7.08 1.65 -2.77
CA GLY A 12 6.14 0.68 -3.33
C GLY A 12 4.92 1.37 -3.96
N GLY A 13 4.33 2.34 -3.27
CA GLY A 13 3.22 3.14 -3.78
C GLY A 13 3.57 3.85 -5.08
N ILE A 14 4.74 4.50 -5.16
CA ILE A 14 5.22 5.18 -6.38
C ILE A 14 5.42 4.19 -7.52
N LEU A 15 5.98 3.00 -7.26
CA LEU A 15 6.14 1.97 -8.29
C LEU A 15 4.78 1.50 -8.82
N PHE A 16 3.82 1.26 -7.93
CA PHE A 16 2.45 0.93 -8.33
C PHE A 16 1.80 2.07 -9.12
N PHE A 17 2.02 3.33 -8.75
CA PHE A 17 1.53 4.46 -9.52
C PHE A 17 2.04 4.44 -10.98
N LEU A 18 3.33 4.19 -11.20
CA LEU A 18 3.89 4.11 -12.56
C LEU A 18 3.26 2.98 -13.37
N VAL A 19 3.08 1.81 -12.74
CA VAL A 19 2.42 0.65 -13.37
C VAL A 19 0.97 0.97 -13.72
N TRP A 20 0.23 1.63 -12.83
CA TRP A 20 -1.14 2.04 -13.07
C TRP A 20 -1.24 3.01 -14.25
N VAL A 21 -0.41 4.06 -14.29
CA VAL A 21 -0.38 5.01 -15.41
C VAL A 21 -0.10 4.30 -16.73
N GLY A 22 0.90 3.41 -16.76
CA GLY A 22 1.23 2.60 -17.94
C GLY A 22 0.05 1.75 -18.40
N SER A 23 -0.61 1.04 -17.48
CA SER A 23 -1.78 0.20 -17.81
C SER A 23 -2.97 1.01 -18.34
N SER A 24 -3.16 2.22 -17.82
CA SER A 24 -4.25 3.11 -18.24
C SER A 24 -4.02 3.67 -19.65
N LEU A 25 -2.77 4.01 -19.98
CA LEU A 25 -2.38 4.43 -21.33
C LEU A 25 -2.53 3.28 -22.33
N LEU A 26 -2.13 2.07 -21.96
CA LEU A 26 -2.30 0.88 -22.80
C LEU A 26 -3.78 0.54 -23.03
N SER A 27 -4.61 0.65 -21.99
CA SER A 27 -6.06 0.52 -22.11
C SER A 27 -6.64 1.52 -23.11
N THR A 28 -6.20 2.78 -23.04
CA THR A 28 -6.63 3.84 -23.96
C THR A 28 -6.17 3.55 -25.39
N ALA A 29 -4.94 3.06 -25.59
CA ALA A 29 -4.41 2.70 -26.90
C ALA A 29 -5.15 1.51 -27.53
N ALA A 30 -5.57 0.53 -26.73
CA ALA A 30 -6.33 -0.63 -27.19
C ALA A 30 -7.70 -0.27 -27.79
N LEU A 31 -8.32 0.84 -27.35
CA LEU A 31 -9.56 1.35 -27.93
C LEU A 31 -9.39 1.83 -29.37
N GLY A 32 -8.19 2.29 -29.75
CA GLY A 32 -7.88 2.81 -31.09
C GLY A 32 -7.21 1.80 -32.03
N LEU A 33 -6.41 0.88 -31.49
CA LEU A 33 -5.59 -0.06 -32.28
C LEU A 33 -6.18 -1.47 -32.39
N GLY A 34 -7.27 -1.75 -31.67
CA GLY A 34 -7.80 -3.10 -31.47
C GLY A 34 -7.08 -3.84 -30.35
N SER A 35 -7.76 -4.78 -29.70
CA SER A 35 -7.21 -5.51 -28.57
C SER A 35 -6.36 -6.71 -29.03
N SER A 36 -5.17 -6.85 -28.43
CA SER A 36 -4.37 -8.09 -28.51
C SER A 36 -4.34 -8.74 -27.13
N GLY A 37 -4.13 -10.07 -27.06
CA GLY A 37 -4.20 -10.79 -25.77
C GLY A 37 -3.26 -10.24 -24.69
N LEU A 38 -2.11 -9.67 -25.06
CA LEU A 38 -1.19 -9.02 -24.12
C LEU A 38 -1.71 -7.66 -23.65
N LEU A 39 -2.29 -6.87 -24.56
CA LEU A 39 -2.94 -5.60 -24.22
C LEU A 39 -4.12 -5.83 -23.26
N GLU A 40 -4.95 -6.84 -23.50
CA GLU A 40 -6.08 -7.19 -22.61
C GLU A 40 -5.62 -7.58 -21.20
N VAL A 41 -4.52 -8.34 -21.08
CA VAL A 41 -3.96 -8.70 -19.77
C VAL A 41 -3.45 -7.48 -19.03
N LEU A 42 -2.75 -6.56 -19.70
CA LEU A 42 -2.18 -5.37 -19.10
C LEU A 42 -3.20 -4.25 -18.85
N SER A 43 -4.36 -4.28 -19.51
CA SER A 43 -5.43 -3.28 -19.37
C SER A 43 -6.61 -3.72 -18.51
N ARG A 44 -6.57 -4.91 -17.89
CA ARG A 44 -7.71 -5.42 -17.10
C ARG A 44 -7.92 -4.62 -15.81
N VAL A 45 -9.14 -4.73 -15.24
CA VAL A 45 -9.60 -4.01 -14.02
C VAL A 45 -8.62 -4.05 -12.85
N ALA A 46 -7.91 -5.17 -12.68
CA ALA A 46 -6.88 -5.33 -11.65
C ALA A 46 -5.78 -4.25 -11.75
N TRP A 47 -5.40 -3.85 -12.97
CA TRP A 47 -4.37 -2.83 -13.22
C TRP A 47 -4.93 -1.41 -13.20
N THR A 48 -6.17 -1.21 -13.66
CA THR A 48 -6.76 0.13 -13.82
C THR A 48 -7.49 0.63 -12.57
N THR A 49 -7.96 -0.26 -11.70
CA THR A 49 -8.84 0.08 -10.57
C THR A 49 -8.29 -0.41 -9.23
N ASP A 50 -7.87 -1.68 -9.14
CA ASP A 50 -7.37 -2.22 -7.87
C ASP A 50 -5.97 -1.69 -7.53
N LEU A 51 -5.12 -1.54 -8.55
CA LEU A 51 -3.75 -1.04 -8.42
C LEU A 51 -3.66 0.42 -7.89
N PRO A 52 -4.43 1.40 -8.39
CA PRO A 52 -4.44 2.73 -7.78
C PRO A 52 -4.96 2.73 -6.35
N LEU A 53 -6.01 1.94 -6.06
CA LEU A 53 -6.65 1.94 -4.75
C LEU A 53 -5.79 1.25 -3.68
N PHE A 54 -5.39 0.00 -3.92
CA PHE A 54 -4.71 -0.83 -2.93
C PHE A 54 -3.18 -0.72 -3.01
N GLY A 55 -2.64 -0.53 -4.21
CA GLY A 55 -1.21 -0.37 -4.45
C GLY A 55 -0.75 1.05 -4.15
N PHE A 56 -1.19 2.03 -4.94
CA PHE A 56 -0.72 3.40 -4.79
C PHE A 56 -1.28 4.10 -3.55
N LEU A 57 -2.59 4.38 -3.52
CA LEU A 57 -3.21 5.14 -2.45
C LEU A 57 -3.08 4.42 -1.11
N GLY A 58 -3.38 3.12 -1.09
CA GLY A 58 -3.29 2.26 0.08
C GLY A 58 -1.92 2.31 0.77
N LEU A 59 -0.85 1.96 0.04
CA LEU A 59 0.50 1.97 0.61
C LEU A 59 0.99 3.38 0.93
N THR A 60 0.61 4.38 0.13
CA THR A 60 0.98 5.77 0.43
C THR A 60 0.33 6.24 1.73
N ILE A 61 -0.96 5.95 1.94
CA ILE A 61 -1.67 6.28 3.19
C ILE A 61 -1.00 5.58 4.38
N PHE A 62 -0.69 4.28 4.28
CA PHE A 62 0.00 3.57 5.35
C PHE A 62 1.38 4.18 5.64
N GLY A 63 2.17 4.44 4.61
CA GLY A 63 3.50 5.01 4.75
C GLY A 63 3.52 6.42 5.33
N LEU A 64 2.56 7.26 4.93
CA LEU A 64 2.40 8.62 5.47
C LEU A 64 1.92 8.58 6.92
N ALA A 65 0.93 7.75 7.24
CA ALA A 65 0.42 7.64 8.59
C ALA A 65 1.45 7.08 9.57
N ASP A 66 2.22 6.07 9.17
CA ASP A 66 3.35 5.54 9.97
C ASP A 66 4.39 6.62 10.28
N HIS A 67 4.50 7.65 9.44
CA HIS A 67 5.40 8.78 9.66
C HIS A 67 4.75 9.87 10.51
N PHE A 68 3.52 10.27 10.17
CA PHE A 68 2.85 11.43 10.73
C PHE A 68 2.16 11.16 12.06
N VAL A 69 1.57 9.99 12.26
CA VAL A 69 0.87 9.66 13.51
C VAL A 69 1.83 9.74 14.71
N PRO A 70 3.02 9.11 14.69
CA PRO A 70 4.00 9.27 15.78
C PRO A 70 4.41 10.74 16.00
N LEU A 71 4.60 11.48 14.91
CA LEU A 71 5.01 12.88 14.95
C LEU A 71 3.96 13.76 15.64
N PHE A 72 2.70 13.66 15.23
CA PHE A 72 1.61 14.50 15.76
C PHE A 72 1.12 14.05 17.14
N SER A 73 1.18 12.76 17.45
CA SER A 73 0.84 12.25 18.78
C SER A 73 1.95 12.50 19.81
N GLY A 74 3.14 12.94 19.38
CA GLY A 74 4.31 13.07 20.25
C GLY A 74 4.74 11.74 20.87
N ARG A 75 4.39 10.63 20.23
CA ARG A 75 4.63 9.26 20.70
C ARG A 75 5.48 8.48 19.70
N GLU A 76 6.20 7.50 20.19
CA GLU A 76 6.90 6.55 19.34
C GLU A 76 5.91 5.51 18.80
N LEU A 77 6.13 5.08 17.55
CA LEU A 77 5.38 3.97 16.96
C LEU A 77 5.52 2.73 17.84
N GLN A 78 4.39 2.11 18.21
CA GLN A 78 4.37 1.05 19.22
C GLN A 78 5.28 -0.14 18.85
N SER A 79 5.26 -0.55 17.57
CA SER A 79 6.12 -1.64 17.09
C SER A 79 6.52 -1.44 15.61
N PRO A 80 7.73 -0.90 15.37
CA PRO A 80 8.26 -0.68 14.02
C PRO A 80 8.41 -1.98 13.19
N ARG A 81 8.62 -3.12 13.85
CA ARG A 81 8.72 -4.42 13.18
C ARG A 81 7.38 -4.88 12.64
N LEU A 82 6.32 -4.77 13.46
CA LEU A 82 4.96 -5.14 13.04
C LEU A 82 4.47 -4.24 11.90
N ALA A 83 4.80 -2.94 11.93
CA ALA A 83 4.51 -2.02 10.82
C ALA A 83 5.17 -2.48 9.50
N SER A 84 6.44 -2.86 9.58
CA SER A 84 7.18 -3.35 8.40
C SER A 84 6.57 -4.64 7.83
N MET A 85 6.15 -5.56 8.71
CA MET A 85 5.44 -6.78 8.30
C MET A 85 4.10 -6.46 7.65
N GLN A 86 3.32 -5.54 8.22
CA GLN A 86 2.02 -5.13 7.68
C GLN A 86 2.16 -4.52 6.28
N ILE A 87 3.18 -3.69 6.03
CA ILE A 87 3.48 -3.15 4.70
C ILE A 87 3.88 -4.26 3.72
N LEU A 88 4.69 -5.24 4.16
CA LEU A 88 5.06 -6.37 3.32
C LEU A 88 3.84 -7.23 2.94
N PHE A 89 2.97 -7.53 3.90
CA PHE A 89 1.71 -8.23 3.66
C PHE A 89 0.79 -7.46 2.71
N SER A 90 0.67 -6.14 2.88
CA SER A 90 -0.11 -5.27 1.99
C SER A 90 0.47 -5.24 0.57
N THR A 91 1.79 -5.27 0.43
CA THR A 91 2.44 -5.30 -0.89
C THR A 91 2.23 -6.65 -1.56
N ALA A 92 2.41 -7.75 -0.81
CA ALA A 92 2.19 -9.10 -1.30
C ALA A 92 0.74 -9.35 -1.74
N SER A 93 -0.24 -8.78 -1.04
CA SER A 93 -1.66 -8.90 -1.41
C SER A 93 -1.99 -8.20 -2.72
N VAL A 94 -1.38 -7.04 -2.99
CA VAL A 94 -1.48 -6.35 -4.28
C VAL A 94 -0.82 -7.18 -5.38
N VAL A 95 0.38 -7.73 -5.15
CA VAL A 95 1.03 -8.62 -6.13
C VAL A 95 0.16 -9.85 -6.42
N LEU A 96 -0.45 -10.46 -5.40
CA LEU A 96 -1.35 -11.60 -5.56
C LEU A 96 -2.58 -11.24 -6.40
N LEU A 97 -3.19 -10.08 -6.13
CA LEU A 97 -4.31 -9.54 -6.88
C LEU A 97 -3.95 -9.37 -8.36
N LEU A 98 -2.73 -8.91 -8.65
CA LEU A 98 -2.21 -8.73 -10.00
C LEU A 98 -1.69 -10.02 -10.64
N ALA A 99 -1.33 -11.05 -9.88
CA ALA A 99 -0.83 -12.30 -10.45
C ALA A 99 -1.98 -13.24 -10.86
N LEU A 100 -3.05 -13.26 -10.07
CA LEU A 100 -4.08 -14.28 -10.13
C LEU A 100 -5.47 -13.65 -10.34
N SER A 101 -5.89 -13.54 -11.61
CA SER A 101 -7.20 -12.97 -11.96
C SER A 101 -8.37 -13.70 -11.29
N GLN A 102 -8.27 -15.03 -11.15
CA GLN A 102 -9.30 -15.85 -10.48
C GLN A 102 -9.32 -15.69 -8.95
N SER A 103 -8.24 -15.18 -8.35
CA SER A 103 -8.13 -15.02 -6.90
C SER A 103 -8.07 -13.55 -6.47
N ALA A 104 -8.59 -12.63 -7.28
CA ALA A 104 -8.65 -11.21 -6.93
C ALA A 104 -9.35 -10.97 -5.58
N VAL A 105 -10.37 -11.78 -5.26
CA VAL A 105 -11.06 -11.76 -3.96
C VAL A 105 -10.10 -12.05 -2.80
N PHE A 106 -9.22 -13.04 -2.95
CA PHE A 106 -8.22 -13.37 -1.92
C PHE A 106 -7.20 -12.26 -1.74
N GLY A 107 -6.75 -11.65 -2.83
CA GLY A 107 -5.86 -10.48 -2.78
C GLY A 107 -6.51 -9.31 -2.04
N ARG A 108 -7.76 -8.97 -2.37
CA ARG A 108 -8.53 -7.91 -1.68
C ARG A 108 -8.75 -8.23 -0.21
N ALA A 109 -9.14 -9.47 0.13
CA ALA A 109 -9.36 -9.90 1.50
C ALA A 109 -8.07 -9.81 2.33
N LEU A 110 -6.94 -10.27 1.78
CA LEU A 110 -5.65 -10.18 2.45
C LEU A 110 -5.22 -8.71 2.64
N TRP A 111 -5.47 -7.85 1.66
CA TRP A 111 -5.22 -6.42 1.80
C TRP A 111 -6.09 -5.79 2.90
N LEU A 112 -7.38 -6.14 2.98
CA LEU A 112 -8.28 -5.66 4.03
C LEU A 112 -7.82 -6.12 5.43
N ILE A 113 -7.36 -7.36 5.58
CA ILE A 113 -6.78 -7.84 6.84
C ILE A 113 -5.56 -7.00 7.22
N ALA A 114 -4.68 -6.69 6.27
CA ALA A 114 -3.52 -5.83 6.50
C ALA A 114 -3.93 -4.39 6.84
N ALA A 115 -5.01 -3.87 6.25
CA ALA A 115 -5.56 -2.56 6.57
C ALA A 115 -6.14 -2.50 8.00
N VAL A 116 -6.89 -3.53 8.41
CA VAL A 116 -7.41 -3.64 9.79
C VAL A 116 -6.25 -3.71 10.78
N TRP A 117 -5.22 -4.50 10.49
CA TRP A 117 -4.01 -4.56 11.32
C TRP A 117 -3.35 -3.18 11.43
N PHE A 118 -3.20 -2.45 10.32
CA PHE A 118 -2.68 -1.09 10.33
C PHE A 118 -3.50 -0.15 11.23
N VAL A 119 -4.84 -0.17 11.11
CA VAL A 119 -5.71 0.68 11.94
C VAL A 119 -5.52 0.37 13.43
N VAL A 120 -5.47 -0.91 13.80
CA VAL A 120 -5.22 -1.34 15.19
C VAL A 120 -3.88 -0.82 15.68
N GLN A 121 -2.83 -0.90 14.87
CA GLN A 121 -1.48 -0.46 15.25
C GLN A 121 -1.38 1.06 15.40
N ILE A 122 -2.01 1.82 14.51
CA ILE A 122 -2.07 3.29 14.58
C ILE A 122 -2.87 3.73 15.81
N ALA A 123 -4.02 3.10 16.06
CA ALA A 123 -4.82 3.37 17.25
C ALA A 123 -4.03 3.07 18.53
N ALA A 124 -3.35 1.92 18.60
CA ALA A 124 -2.52 1.55 19.73
C ALA A 124 -1.31 2.49 19.92
N THR A 125 -0.74 3.00 18.83
CA THR A 125 0.31 4.04 18.90
C THR A 125 -0.24 5.33 19.50
N TRP A 126 -1.44 5.74 19.11
CA TRP A 126 -2.09 6.94 19.63
C TRP A 126 -2.43 6.84 21.12
N THR A 127 -2.97 5.69 21.56
CA THR A 127 -3.46 5.50 22.93
C THR A 127 -2.36 5.07 23.89
N TRP A 128 -1.49 4.15 23.47
CA TRP A 128 -0.53 3.43 24.33
C TRP A 128 0.93 3.55 23.88
N GLY A 129 1.22 4.29 22.80
CA GLY A 129 2.58 4.56 22.37
C GLY A 129 3.38 5.30 23.45
N LYS A 130 4.66 4.94 23.62
CA LYS A 130 5.56 5.62 24.56
C LYS A 130 5.72 7.08 24.14
N LEU A 131 5.69 8.00 25.10
CA LEU A 131 6.00 9.41 24.83
C LEU A 131 7.40 9.52 24.22
N ALA A 132 7.51 10.24 23.11
CA ALA A 132 8.80 10.49 22.48
C ALA A 132 9.65 11.37 23.41
N PRO A 133 10.93 11.05 23.62
CA PRO A 133 11.81 11.90 24.42
C PRO A 133 11.89 13.30 23.81
N ARG A 134 11.70 14.34 24.63
CA ARG A 134 11.87 15.72 24.19
C ARG A 134 13.33 15.89 23.74
N ARG A 135 13.53 16.36 22.51
CA ARG A 135 14.88 16.78 22.06
C ARG A 135 15.31 17.96 22.94
N GLY A 136 16.11 17.70 23.98
CA GLY A 136 16.66 18.74 24.85
C GLY A 136 16.69 18.45 26.35
N SER A 137 16.37 17.23 26.82
CA SER A 137 16.58 16.81 28.22
C SER A 137 17.69 15.77 28.34
#